data_AF-A0AAE8T2C6-F1
#
_entry.id   AF-A0AAE8T2C6-F1
#
_cell.length_a   1.000
_cell.length_b   1.000
_cell.length_c   1.000
_cell.angle_alpha   90.00
_cell.angle_beta   90.00
_cell.angle_gamma   90.00
#
_symmetry.space_group_name_H-M   'P 1'
#
loop_
_entity.id
_entity.type
_entity.pdbx_description
1 polymer ?
#
loop_
_entity_poly.entity_id
_entity_poly.type
_entity_poly.pdbx_seq_one_letter_code
_entity_poly.pdbx_strand_id
1 'polypeptide(L)'
;MPIYEDYILNVGRQLAAKKNAQNTRIIELRNAAAQVLERTRAYAQIPAGDDEVLVLTSADQLNGNAVSAGALSTFSDDFRSLKFGIGFSAKSGQISLGTVGISVEVASTNRSDSFRVIVDGVKHDFVPHNPAPGVVGGAVWEAVTRAFEKSIGL
;
A
#
# COMPACT_ATOMS: atom_id res chain seq x y z
N MET A 1 1.18 26.26 -44.00
CA MET A 1 1.85 26.01 -42.72
C MET A 1 1.23 24.80 -42.01
N PRO A 2 1.39 23.55 -42.51
CA PRO A 2 0.71 22.37 -41.94
C PRO A 2 1.44 21.76 -40.72
N ILE A 3 2.74 22.04 -40.58
CA ILE A 3 3.64 21.38 -39.61
C ILE A 3 3.27 21.74 -38.15
N TYR A 4 2.68 22.92 -37.92
CA TYR A 4 2.34 23.40 -36.58
C TYR A 4 1.06 22.76 -36.02
N GLU A 5 0.06 22.50 -36.86
CA GLU A 5 -1.18 21.83 -36.45
C GLU A 5 -0.93 20.35 -36.11
N ASP A 6 -0.15 19.66 -36.93
CA ASP A 6 0.29 18.28 -36.67
C ASP A 6 1.14 18.17 -35.40
N TYR A 7 2.00 19.17 -35.13
CA TYR A 7 2.79 19.22 -33.90
C TYR A 7 1.91 19.38 -32.66
N ILE A 8 0.95 20.31 -32.65
CA ILE A 8 0.04 20.54 -31.52
C ILE A 8 -0.81 19.29 -31.25
N LEU A 9 -1.34 18.65 -32.29
CA LEU A 9 -2.10 17.41 -32.16
C LEU A 9 -1.27 16.26 -31.59
N ASN A 10 -0.02 16.12 -32.03
CA ASN A 10 0.89 15.10 -31.51
C ASN A 10 1.27 15.36 -30.04
N VAL A 11 1.55 16.61 -29.67
CA VAL A 11 1.81 16.99 -28.27
C VAL A 11 0.58 16.72 -27.40
N GLY A 12 -0.63 17.06 -27.87
CA GLY A 12 -1.88 16.78 -27.16
C GLY A 12 -2.11 15.28 -26.92
N ARG A 13 -1.87 14.44 -27.94
CA ARG A 13 -1.95 12.97 -27.81
C ARG A 13 -0.93 12.42 -26.83
N GLN A 14 0.31 12.91 -26.88
CA GLN A 14 1.37 12.48 -25.97
C GLN A 14 1.06 12.88 -24.52
N LEU A 15 0.52 14.08 -24.29
CA LEU A 15 0.11 14.53 -22.96
C LEU A 15 -1.06 13.71 -22.41
N ALA A 16 -2.08 13.44 -23.25
CA ALA A 16 -3.20 12.59 -22.86
C ALA A 16 -2.74 11.15 -22.52
N ALA A 17 -1.86 10.57 -23.34
CA ALA A 17 -1.29 9.26 -23.09
C ALA A 17 -0.47 9.20 -21.79
N LYS A 18 0.35 10.23 -21.51
CA LYS A 18 1.11 10.35 -20.25
C LYS A 18 0.18 10.43 -19.05
N LYS A 19 -0.86 11.27 -19.11
CA LYS A 19 -1.84 11.42 -18.03
C LYS A 19 -2.60 10.11 -17.77
N ASN A 20 -3.01 9.40 -18.81
CA ASN A 20 -3.68 8.11 -18.68
C ASN A 20 -2.76 7.06 -18.05
N ALA A 21 -1.51 6.94 -18.52
CA ALA A 21 -0.55 6.00 -17.96
C ALA A 21 -0.26 6.29 -16.48
N GLN A 22 -0.16 7.56 -16.10
CA GLN A 22 0.00 7.98 -14.71
C GLN A 22 -1.21 7.58 -13.85
N ASN A 23 -2.43 7.84 -14.32
CA ASN A 23 -3.66 7.48 -13.61
C ASN A 23 -3.77 5.96 -13.42
N THR A 24 -3.44 5.17 -14.44
CA THR A 24 -3.41 3.71 -14.34
C THR A 24 -2.43 3.26 -13.25
N ARG A 25 -1.22 3.83 -13.23
CA ARG A 25 -0.20 3.48 -12.25
C ARG A 25 -0.60 3.83 -10.81
N ILE A 26 -1.27 4.97 -10.62
CA ILE A 26 -1.85 5.36 -9.32
C ILE A 26 -2.85 4.31 -8.84
N ILE A 27 -3.74 3.84 -9.72
CA ILE A 27 -4.74 2.82 -9.39
C ILE A 27 -4.07 1.49 -9.05
N GLU A 28 -3.07 1.09 -9.84
CA GLU A 28 -2.29 -0.13 -9.61
C GLU A 28 -1.59 -0.13 -8.25
N LEU A 29 -0.93 0.97 -7.88
CA LEU A 29 -0.27 1.10 -6.57
C LEU A 29 -1.26 1.03 -5.40
N ARG A 30 -2.41 1.70 -5.52
CA ARG A 30 -3.48 1.65 -4.51
C ARG A 30 -4.05 0.24 -4.36
N ASN A 31 -4.29 -0.44 -5.49
CA ASN A 31 -4.76 -1.82 -5.49
C ASN A 31 -3.72 -2.76 -4.87
N ALA A 32 -2.43 -2.55 -5.17
CA ALA A 32 -1.37 -3.32 -4.55
C ALA A 32 -1.31 -3.09 -3.03
N ALA A 33 -1.45 -1.86 -2.54
CA ALA A 33 -1.55 -1.57 -1.11
C ALA A 33 -2.74 -2.27 -0.43
N ALA A 34 -3.91 -2.26 -1.06
CA ALA A 34 -5.08 -3.01 -0.58
C ALA A 34 -4.79 -4.52 -0.47
N GLN A 35 -4.14 -5.08 -1.50
CA GLN A 35 -3.79 -6.49 -1.49
C GLN A 35 -2.71 -6.82 -0.45
N VAL A 36 -1.76 -5.93 -0.16
CA VAL A 36 -0.80 -6.12 0.94
C VAL A 36 -1.54 -6.25 2.27
N LEU A 37 -2.54 -5.41 2.53
CA LEU A 37 -3.38 -5.53 3.73
C LEU A 37 -4.09 -6.89 3.79
N GLU A 38 -4.76 -7.28 2.71
CA GLU A 38 -5.49 -8.56 2.63
C GLU A 38 -4.57 -9.77 2.83
N ARG A 39 -3.36 -9.73 2.30
CA ARG A 39 -2.35 -10.78 2.51
C ARG A 39 -1.87 -10.85 3.94
N THR A 40 -1.72 -9.70 4.58
CA THR A 40 -1.34 -9.62 5.99
C THR A 40 -2.45 -10.18 6.88
N ARG A 41 -3.71 -9.82 6.60
CA ARG A 41 -4.89 -10.37 7.30
C ARG A 41 -4.98 -11.89 7.14
N ALA A 42 -4.81 -12.40 5.92
CA ALA A 42 -4.82 -13.82 5.64
C ALA A 42 -3.66 -14.56 6.36
N TYR A 43 -2.46 -13.97 6.40
CA TYR A 43 -1.31 -14.52 7.12
C TYR A 43 -1.56 -14.56 8.64
N ALA A 44 -2.09 -13.48 9.20
CA ALA A 44 -2.43 -13.35 10.61
C ALA A 44 -3.68 -14.14 11.04
N GLN A 45 -4.35 -14.82 10.09
CA GLN A 45 -5.60 -15.56 10.30
C GLN A 45 -6.73 -14.70 10.89
N ILE A 46 -6.73 -13.40 10.56
CA ILE A 46 -7.79 -12.48 10.99
C ILE A 46 -9.06 -12.81 10.20
N PRO A 47 -10.20 -13.08 10.88
CA PRO A 47 -11.45 -13.40 10.20
C PRO A 47 -11.89 -12.30 9.24
N ALA A 48 -12.41 -12.70 8.07
CA ALA A 48 -13.07 -11.76 7.17
C ALA A 48 -14.27 -11.12 7.88
N GLY A 49 -14.25 -9.80 8.04
CA GLY A 49 -15.27 -9.04 8.77
C GLY A 49 -14.77 -8.38 10.07
N ASP A 50 -13.58 -8.76 10.56
CA ASP A 50 -12.91 -8.03 11.65
C ASP A 50 -12.02 -6.91 11.09
N ASP A 51 -12.66 -6.01 10.32
CA ASP A 51 -11.97 -4.98 9.56
C ASP A 51 -11.29 -3.93 10.44
N GLU A 52 -11.58 -3.90 11.74
CA GLU A 52 -11.02 -2.95 12.69
C GLU A 52 -9.63 -3.36 13.23
N VAL A 53 -9.26 -4.65 13.14
CA VAL A 53 -8.00 -5.16 13.70
C VAL A 53 -6.80 -4.72 12.88
N LEU A 54 -6.87 -4.84 11.56
CA LEU A 54 -5.84 -4.37 10.63
C LEU A 54 -6.46 -3.46 9.59
N VAL A 55 -5.99 -2.22 9.52
CA VAL A 55 -6.51 -1.18 8.64
C VAL A 55 -5.40 -0.52 7.84
N LEU A 56 -5.74 0.03 6.68
CA LEU A 56 -4.87 0.99 6.01
C LEU A 56 -5.00 2.34 6.72
N THR A 57 -3.89 3.03 6.88
CA THR A 57 -3.81 4.41 7.40
C THR A 57 -3.01 5.28 6.43
N SER A 58 -3.09 6.61 6.59
CA SER A 58 -2.25 7.51 5.81
C SER A 58 -0.79 7.40 6.27
N ALA A 59 0.16 7.70 5.38
CA ALA A 59 1.58 7.67 5.72
C ALA A 59 1.94 8.66 6.85
N ASP A 60 1.19 9.76 6.96
CA ASP A 60 1.41 10.82 7.95
C ASP A 60 0.71 10.54 9.29
N GLN A 61 -0.23 9.59 9.33
CA GLN A 61 -0.99 9.24 10.53
C GLN A 61 -1.07 7.72 10.69
N LEU A 62 0.06 7.09 11.01
CA LEU A 62 0.19 5.63 11.07
C LEU A 62 -0.78 4.98 12.09
N ASN A 63 -1.06 5.66 13.20
CA ASN A 63 -2.02 5.24 14.23
C ASN A 63 -3.38 5.95 14.09
N GLY A 64 -3.63 6.54 12.92
CA GLY A 64 -4.82 7.34 12.65
C GLY A 64 -6.03 6.50 12.25
N ASN A 65 -7.06 7.18 11.76
CA ASN A 65 -8.28 6.54 11.30
C ASN A 65 -8.02 5.65 10.08
N ALA A 66 -8.82 4.61 9.94
CA ALA A 66 -8.83 3.77 8.76
C ALA A 66 -9.12 4.61 7.51
N VAL A 67 -8.34 4.39 6.45
CA VAL A 67 -8.53 5.01 5.14
C VAL A 67 -8.76 3.92 4.10
N SER A 68 -9.55 4.23 3.06
CA SER A 68 -9.67 3.33 1.93
C SER A 68 -8.41 3.40 1.05
N ALA A 69 -8.10 2.32 0.34
CA ALA A 69 -6.99 2.31 -0.62
C ALA A 69 -7.12 3.42 -1.68
N GLY A 70 -8.35 3.77 -2.06
CA GLY A 70 -8.65 4.88 -2.98
C GLY A 70 -8.29 6.27 -2.44
N ALA A 71 -8.23 6.43 -1.12
CA ALA A 71 -7.88 7.69 -0.46
C ALA A 71 -6.36 7.87 -0.26
N LEU A 72 -5.55 6.83 -0.48
CA LEU A 72 -4.10 6.91 -0.34
C LEU A 72 -3.51 7.86 -1.38
N SER A 73 -2.71 8.83 -0.93
CA SER A 73 -2.24 9.96 -1.76
C SER A 73 -0.75 10.25 -1.66
N THR A 74 0.01 9.56 -0.80
CA THR A 74 1.44 9.81 -0.57
C THR A 74 2.30 9.08 -1.62
N PHE A 75 2.25 9.55 -2.86
CA PHE A 75 3.04 9.03 -3.98
C PHE A 75 4.44 9.65 -4.05
N SER A 76 5.38 8.95 -4.69
CA SER A 76 6.62 9.58 -5.16
C SER A 76 6.33 10.57 -6.29
N ASP A 77 7.25 11.52 -6.52
CA ASP A 77 7.12 12.54 -7.58
C ASP A 77 6.91 11.94 -8.98
N ASP A 78 7.43 10.74 -9.21
CA ASP A 78 7.33 10.00 -10.47
C ASP A 78 6.21 8.94 -10.48
N PHE A 79 5.36 8.89 -9.45
CA PHE A 79 4.27 7.92 -9.27
C PHE A 79 4.73 6.47 -9.40
N ARG A 80 5.99 6.19 -9.06
CA ARG A 80 6.54 4.84 -9.02
C ARG A 80 6.39 4.17 -7.66
N SER A 81 6.20 4.93 -6.60
CA SER A 81 5.87 4.37 -5.30
C SER A 81 4.73 5.07 -4.60
N LEU A 82 4.12 4.35 -3.66
CA LEU A 82 3.06 4.80 -2.77
C LEU A 82 3.44 4.41 -1.35
N LYS A 83 3.52 5.39 -0.46
CA LYS A 83 3.67 5.19 0.98
C LYS A 83 2.31 5.21 1.66
N PHE A 84 2.15 4.36 2.65
CA PHE A 84 0.94 4.28 3.46
C PHE A 84 1.28 3.70 4.84
N GLY A 85 0.31 3.73 5.73
CA GLY A 85 0.42 3.04 7.02
C GLY A 85 -0.42 1.77 7.05
N ILE A 86 0.01 0.81 7.85
CA ILE A 86 -0.82 -0.31 8.28
C ILE A 86 -0.99 -0.17 9.79
N GLY A 87 -2.21 0.14 10.20
CA GLY A 87 -2.62 0.27 11.58
C GLY A 87 -3.10 -1.07 12.13
N PHE A 88 -2.70 -1.38 13.36
CA PHE A 88 -3.11 -2.56 14.11
C PHE A 88 -3.69 -2.15 15.44
N SER A 89 -4.89 -2.65 15.74
CA SER A 89 -5.55 -2.44 17.01
C SER A 89 -5.78 -3.78 17.70
N ALA A 90 -5.17 -3.95 18.88
CA ALA A 90 -5.36 -5.13 19.70
C ALA A 90 -6.51 -4.91 20.69
N LYS A 91 -7.39 -5.90 20.83
CA LYS A 91 -8.50 -5.89 21.79
C LYS A 91 -8.55 -7.20 22.57
N SER A 92 -8.91 -7.11 23.84
CA SER A 92 -9.24 -8.26 24.69
C SER A 92 -10.69 -8.13 25.14
N GLY A 93 -11.60 -8.80 24.42
CA GLY A 93 -13.04 -8.59 24.58
C GLY A 93 -13.42 -7.17 24.16
N GLN A 94 -13.99 -6.39 25.09
CA GLN A 94 -14.36 -4.98 24.86
C GLN A 94 -13.23 -3.99 25.19
N ILE A 95 -12.10 -4.47 25.74
CA ILE A 95 -11.01 -3.61 26.19
C ILE A 95 -10.02 -3.42 25.04
N SER A 96 -9.77 -2.16 24.67
CA SER A 96 -8.68 -1.81 23.76
C SER A 96 -7.34 -1.92 24.49
N LEU A 97 -6.43 -2.75 23.95
CA LEU A 97 -5.07 -2.93 24.47
C LEU A 97 -4.09 -1.90 23.89
N GLY A 98 -4.48 -1.23 22.81
CA GLY A 98 -3.68 -0.21 22.15
C GLY A 98 -3.75 -0.30 20.64
N THR A 99 -3.29 0.77 19.98
CA THR A 99 -3.19 0.87 18.54
C THR A 99 -1.78 1.29 18.16
N VAL A 100 -1.20 0.58 17.20
CA VAL A 100 0.09 0.91 16.59
C VAL A 100 -0.04 0.94 15.09
N GLY A 101 0.98 1.46 14.42
CA GLY A 101 1.00 1.58 12.98
C GLY A 101 2.43 1.59 12.49
N ILE A 102 2.64 0.93 11.36
CA ILE A 102 3.93 0.91 10.67
C ILE A 102 3.79 1.58 9.32
N SER A 103 4.89 2.16 8.83
CA SER A 103 4.94 2.67 7.47
C SER A 103 5.32 1.55 6.50
N VAL A 104 4.58 1.44 5.41
CA VAL A 104 4.82 0.52 4.31
C VAL A 104 4.88 1.30 3.01
N GLU A 105 5.78 0.90 2.11
CA GLU A 105 5.86 1.46 0.77
C GLU A 105 5.66 0.36 -0.26
N VAL A 106 4.83 0.62 -1.28
CA VAL A 106 4.74 -0.22 -2.47
C VAL A 106 5.35 0.56 -3.63
N ALA A 107 6.34 -0.02 -4.30
CA ALA A 107 6.98 0.53 -5.48
C ALA A 107 6.75 -0.40 -6.67
N SER A 108 6.41 0.15 -7.84
CA SER A 108 6.32 -0.66 -9.05
C SER A 108 7.70 -1.07 -9.55
N THR A 109 7.80 -2.26 -10.12
CA THR A 109 9.05 -2.80 -10.68
C THR A 109 9.10 -2.58 -12.20
N ASN A 110 10.15 -3.10 -12.84
CA ASN A 110 10.24 -3.17 -14.31
C ASN A 110 9.29 -4.23 -14.92
N ARG A 111 8.71 -5.10 -14.09
CA ARG A 111 7.71 -6.09 -14.47
C ARG A 111 6.32 -5.53 -14.20
N SER A 112 5.45 -5.57 -15.21
CA SER A 112 4.10 -5.00 -15.16
C SER A 112 3.19 -5.65 -14.11
N ASP A 113 3.47 -6.89 -13.73
CA ASP A 113 2.67 -7.71 -12.81
C ASP A 113 3.25 -7.79 -11.40
N SER A 114 4.32 -7.04 -11.10
CA SER A 114 4.98 -7.12 -9.81
C SER A 114 5.39 -5.78 -9.22
N PHE A 115 5.32 -5.75 -7.90
CA PHE A 115 5.65 -4.63 -7.06
C PHE A 115 6.74 -5.04 -6.08
N ARG A 116 7.33 -4.04 -5.46
CA ARG A 116 8.28 -4.17 -4.37
C ARG A 116 7.65 -3.54 -3.14
N VAL A 117 7.42 -4.33 -2.12
CA VAL A 117 6.90 -3.88 -0.84
C VAL A 117 8.10 -3.65 0.09
N ILE A 118 8.14 -2.50 0.73
CA ILE A 118 9.21 -2.10 1.64
C ILE A 118 8.61 -2.01 3.03
N VAL A 119 9.11 -2.83 3.94
CA VAL A 119 8.70 -2.89 5.35
C VAL A 119 9.96 -2.77 6.18
N ASP A 120 10.02 -1.82 7.11
CA ASP A 120 11.22 -1.54 7.93
C ASP A 120 12.52 -1.40 7.11
N GLY A 121 12.42 -0.88 5.88
CA GLY A 121 13.55 -0.73 4.95
C GLY A 121 13.95 -2.02 4.21
N VAL A 122 13.35 -3.17 4.54
CA VAL A 122 13.56 -4.44 3.85
C VAL A 122 12.64 -4.54 2.64
N LYS A 123 13.20 -4.97 1.51
CA LYS A 123 12.50 -5.06 0.21
C LYS A 123 12.01 -6.48 -0.02
N HIS A 124 10.71 -6.62 -0.29
CA HIS A 124 10.06 -7.88 -0.61
C HIS A 124 9.42 -7.78 -2.00
N ASP A 125 9.64 -8.77 -2.85
CA ASP A 125 8.94 -8.82 -4.14
C ASP A 125 7.49 -9.29 -3.91
N PHE A 126 6.56 -8.62 -4.58
CA PHE A 126 5.12 -8.81 -4.41
C PHE A 126 4.45 -8.98 -5.76
N VAL A 127 3.76 -10.10 -5.94
CA VAL A 127 2.96 -10.37 -7.12
C VAL A 127 1.50 -10.49 -6.66
N PRO A 128 0.66 -9.47 -6.89
CA PRO A 128 -0.73 -9.40 -6.43
C PRO A 128 -1.54 -10.69 -6.68
N HIS A 129 -1.41 -11.23 -7.90
CA HIS A 129 -2.15 -12.41 -8.36
C HIS A 129 -1.53 -13.76 -7.94
N ASN A 130 -0.36 -13.77 -7.30
CA ASN A 130 0.25 -15.02 -6.85
C ASN A 130 -0.48 -15.51 -5.59
N PRO A 131 -1.08 -16.71 -5.57
CA PRO A 131 -1.81 -17.21 -4.41
C PRO A 131 -0.92 -17.50 -3.19
N ALA A 132 0.41 -17.61 -3.36
CA ALA A 132 1.34 -17.89 -2.28
C ALA A 132 1.28 -16.81 -1.17
N PRO A 133 0.83 -17.13 0.07
CA PRO A 133 0.60 -16.12 1.10
C PRO A 133 1.85 -15.56 1.79
N GLY A 134 3.04 -16.14 1.59
CA GLY A 134 4.01 -16.16 2.69
C GLY A 134 4.73 -14.85 3.01
N VAL A 135 5.44 -14.29 2.04
CA VAL A 135 6.59 -13.42 2.38
C VAL A 135 6.16 -12.01 2.81
N VAL A 136 5.31 -11.36 2.03
CA VAL A 136 4.90 -9.97 2.30
C VAL A 136 3.94 -9.90 3.48
N GLY A 137 2.95 -10.79 3.54
CA GLY A 137 2.00 -10.83 4.65
C GLY A 137 2.69 -11.10 5.98
N GLY A 138 3.65 -12.05 6.00
CA GLY A 138 4.47 -12.34 7.17
C GLY A 138 5.35 -11.17 7.59
N ALA A 139 6.08 -10.57 6.65
CA ALA A 139 6.96 -9.44 6.95
C ALA A 139 6.21 -8.23 7.54
N VAL A 140 5.05 -7.89 6.96
CA VAL A 140 4.20 -6.82 7.51
C VAL A 140 3.68 -7.18 8.89
N TRP A 141 3.19 -8.42 9.08
CA TRP A 141 2.66 -8.86 10.37
C TRP A 141 3.73 -8.86 11.46
N GLU A 142 4.93 -9.34 11.17
CA GLU A 142 6.08 -9.32 12.09
C GLU A 142 6.49 -7.88 12.45
N ALA A 143 6.50 -6.96 11.49
CA ALA A 143 6.82 -5.56 11.75
C ALA A 143 5.75 -4.88 12.62
N VAL A 144 4.47 -5.12 12.34
CA VAL A 144 3.34 -4.60 13.13
C VAL A 144 3.37 -5.14 14.56
N THR A 145 3.54 -6.45 14.73
CA THR A 145 3.55 -7.10 16.06
C THR A 145 4.74 -6.63 16.88
N ARG A 146 5.93 -6.51 16.29
CA ARG A 146 7.10 -5.91 16.94
C ARG A 146 6.85 -4.46 17.37
N ALA A 147 6.20 -3.66 16.52
CA ALA A 147 5.83 -2.29 16.87
C ALA A 147 4.84 -2.26 18.05
N PHE A 148 3.91 -3.22 18.09
CA PHE A 148 2.97 -3.37 19.19
C PHE A 148 3.65 -3.76 20.50
N GLU A 149 4.48 -4.82 20.51
CA GLU A 149 5.26 -5.27 21.68
C GLU A 149 6.06 -4.13 22.29
N LYS A 150 6.78 -3.37 21.44
CA LYS A 150 7.54 -2.20 21.85
C LYS A 150 6.66 -1.11 22.49
N SER A 151 5.42 -0.94 22.00
CA SER A 151 4.51 0.09 22.53
C SER A 151 3.98 -0.24 23.93
N ILE A 152 3.89 -1.54 24.27
CA ILE A 152 3.40 -2.01 25.57
C ILE A 152 4.53 -2.43 26.53
N GLY A 153 5.79 -2.29 26.11
CA GLY A 153 6.96 -2.53 26.95
C GLY A 153 7.29 -4.01 27.16
N LEU A 154 6.97 -4.86 26.18
CA LEU A 154 7.39 -6.26 26.10
C LEU A 154 8.70 -6.42 25.32
#